data_AF-A0A2G9HW15-F1
#
_entry.id   AF-A0A2G9HW15-F1
#
_cell.length_a   1.000
_cell.length_b   1.000
_cell.length_c   1.000
_cell.angle_alpha   90.00
_cell.angle_beta   90.00
_cell.angle_gamma   90.00
#
_symmetry.space_group_name_H-M   'P 1'
#
loop_
_entity.id
_entity.type
_entity.pdbx_description
1 polymer ?
#
loop_
_entity_poly.entity_id
_entity_poly.type
_entity_poly.pdbx_seq_one_letter_code
_entity_poly.pdbx_strand_id
1 'polypeptide(L)'
;MHADNTGQGFDQLLDVIDKIKNKPDDRRIILSDWNPSDLKLMALPPCHMFAQFYVASGELSCQMYQRSADMGLGVPFNIASYALLTCMIAHVCGLVPGDFVHVIGDAHVYKTHMSPLQEQLKKLPRPFPILKINPQKKDIDSFVAADFELKNYEPHQKIEMKMAV
;
A
#
# COMPACT_ATOMS: atom_id res chain seq x y z
N MET A 1 5.91 -20.99 -9.39
CA MET A 1 6.79 -19.94 -8.84
C MET A 1 8.28 -20.11 -9.20
N HIS A 2 8.71 -21.13 -9.95
CA HIS A 2 10.14 -21.38 -10.24
C HIS A 2 10.56 -21.03 -11.69
N ALA A 3 9.65 -20.52 -12.52
CA ALA A 3 9.97 -20.09 -13.88
C ALA A 3 10.62 -18.69 -13.85
N ASP A 4 11.51 -18.43 -14.80
CA ASP A 4 12.03 -17.09 -15.05
C ASP A 4 11.02 -16.29 -15.88
N ASN A 5 10.57 -15.16 -15.32
CA ASN A 5 9.61 -14.24 -15.95
C ASN A 5 10.28 -12.95 -16.43
N THR A 6 11.62 -12.84 -16.42
CA THR A 6 12.33 -11.65 -16.90
C THR A 6 11.94 -11.34 -18.35
N GLY A 7 11.50 -10.11 -18.58
CA GLY A 7 11.06 -9.63 -19.90
C GLY A 7 9.69 -10.13 -20.36
N GLN A 8 8.94 -10.84 -19.51
CA GLN A 8 7.57 -11.27 -19.81
C GLN A 8 6.53 -10.30 -19.24
N GLY A 9 5.42 -10.14 -19.96
CA GLY A 9 4.33 -9.25 -19.55
C GLY A 9 4.67 -7.77 -19.72
N PHE A 10 3.99 -6.93 -18.94
CA PHE A 10 4.21 -5.48 -18.91
C PHE A 10 4.60 -5.06 -17.49
N ASP A 11 5.79 -4.46 -17.36
CA ASP A 11 6.29 -3.97 -16.09
C ASP A 11 5.61 -2.64 -15.73
N GLN A 12 4.44 -2.75 -15.11
CA GLN A 12 3.66 -1.60 -14.67
C GLN A 12 4.40 -0.74 -13.63
N LEU A 13 5.21 -1.36 -12.75
CA LEU A 13 5.91 -0.61 -11.70
C LEU A 13 7.01 0.27 -12.31
N LEU A 14 7.77 -0.28 -13.26
CA LEU A 14 8.76 0.49 -14.02
C LEU A 14 8.11 1.62 -14.83
N ASP A 15 6.99 1.37 -15.51
CA ASP A 15 6.23 2.40 -16.25
C ASP A 15 5.69 3.50 -15.32
N VAL A 16 5.18 3.15 -14.14
CA VAL A 16 4.76 4.10 -13.11
C VAL A 16 5.92 5.00 -12.68
N ILE A 17 7.07 4.41 -12.36
CA ILE A 17 8.26 5.16 -11.92
C ILE A 17 8.78 6.06 -13.06
N ASP A 18 8.82 5.56 -14.29
CA ASP A 18 9.21 6.35 -15.47
C ASP A 18 8.30 7.56 -15.68
N LYS A 19 6.97 7.35 -15.65
CA LYS A 19 6.00 8.43 -15.79
C LYS A 19 6.12 9.45 -14.67
N ILE A 20 6.29 9.02 -13.41
CA ILE A 20 6.47 9.95 -12.29
C ILE A 20 7.70 10.84 -12.50
N LYS A 21 8.81 10.29 -13.02
CA LYS A 21 10.04 11.04 -13.27
C LYS A 21 9.96 11.95 -14.50
N ASN A 22 9.35 11.47 -15.58
CA ASN A 22 9.48 12.07 -16.91
C ASN A 22 8.20 12.72 -17.44
N LYS A 23 7.04 12.38 -16.88
CA LYS A 23 5.70 12.88 -17.26
C LYS A 23 4.82 13.04 -16.00
N PRO A 24 5.25 13.82 -14.98
CA PRO A 24 4.59 13.88 -13.68
C PRO A 24 3.14 14.38 -13.71
N ASP A 25 2.76 15.14 -14.74
CA ASP A 25 1.40 15.64 -14.97
C ASP A 25 0.49 14.64 -15.73
N ASP A 26 1.02 13.47 -16.09
CA ASP A 26 0.24 12.39 -16.72
C ASP A 26 -0.86 11.92 -15.75
N ARG A 27 -2.08 11.83 -16.28
CA ARG A 27 -3.27 11.39 -15.54
C ARG A 27 -3.48 9.87 -15.63
N ARG A 28 -2.49 9.14 -16.15
CA ARG A 28 -2.53 7.69 -16.46
C ARG A 28 -1.40 6.92 -15.76
N ILE A 29 -0.96 7.42 -14.61
CA ILE A 29 0.03 6.75 -13.75
C ILE A 29 -0.75 5.75 -12.87
N ILE A 30 -0.96 4.54 -13.39
CA ILE A 30 -1.84 3.51 -12.79
C ILE A 30 -1.07 2.20 -12.66
N LEU A 31 -1.22 1.54 -11.53
CA LEU A 31 -0.80 0.17 -11.25
C LEU A 31 -2.05 -0.68 -10.98
N SER A 32 -2.30 -1.73 -11.77
CA SER A 32 -3.48 -2.59 -11.63
C SER A 32 -3.11 -4.06 -11.43
N ASP A 33 -3.69 -4.67 -10.41
CA ASP A 33 -3.54 -6.10 -10.10
C ASP A 33 -4.71 -6.93 -10.66
N TRP A 34 -5.77 -6.28 -11.14
CA TRP A 34 -6.95 -6.96 -11.66
C TRP A 34 -6.78 -7.42 -13.11
N ASN A 35 -6.38 -8.68 -13.33
CA ASN A 35 -6.31 -9.31 -14.65
C ASN A 35 -7.42 -10.36 -14.84
N PRO A 36 -8.51 -10.05 -15.59
CA PRO A 36 -9.63 -10.98 -15.82
C PRO A 36 -9.23 -12.36 -16.37
N SER A 37 -8.21 -12.42 -17.22
CA SER A 37 -7.74 -13.66 -17.84
C SER A 37 -7.10 -14.61 -16.81
N ASP A 38 -6.49 -14.05 -15.77
CA ASP A 38 -5.70 -14.80 -14.78
C ASP A 38 -6.47 -15.06 -13.47
N LEU A 39 -7.65 -14.48 -13.28
CA LEU A 39 -8.43 -14.60 -12.03
C LEU A 39 -8.64 -16.05 -11.58
N LYS A 40 -8.80 -16.98 -12.54
CA LYS A 40 -9.01 -18.41 -12.24
C LYS A 40 -7.72 -19.16 -11.86
N LEU A 41 -6.55 -18.56 -12.11
CA LEU A 41 -5.24 -19.11 -11.77
C LEU A 41 -4.77 -18.66 -10.37
N MET A 42 -5.38 -17.62 -9.82
CA MET A 42 -5.02 -17.03 -8.54
C MET A 42 -5.65 -17.81 -7.37
N ALA A 43 -4.91 -18.01 -6.28
CA ALA A 43 -5.43 -18.63 -5.07
C ALA A 43 -6.56 -17.80 -4.44
N LEU A 44 -6.47 -16.46 -4.54
CA LEU A 44 -7.50 -15.52 -4.16
C LEU A 44 -7.43 -14.29 -5.10
N PRO A 45 -8.56 -13.80 -5.64
CA PRO A 45 -8.57 -12.58 -6.44
C PRO A 45 -8.06 -11.37 -5.65
N PRO A 46 -7.34 -10.42 -6.26
CA PRO A 46 -6.76 -9.26 -5.57
C PRO A 46 -7.82 -8.45 -4.82
N CYS A 47 -7.54 -8.08 -3.57
CA CYS A 47 -8.42 -7.21 -2.79
C CYS A 47 -8.18 -5.73 -3.14
N HIS A 48 -6.92 -5.29 -3.12
CA HIS A 48 -6.50 -4.04 -3.75
C HIS A 48 -6.50 -4.23 -5.27
N MET A 49 -7.38 -3.53 -5.99
CA MET A 49 -7.54 -3.76 -7.43
C MET A 49 -6.57 -2.93 -8.25
N PHE A 50 -6.44 -1.64 -7.90
CA PHE A 50 -5.55 -0.71 -8.58
C PHE A 50 -5.17 0.46 -7.67
N ALA A 51 -4.05 1.08 -8.00
CA ALA A 51 -3.61 2.35 -7.45
C ALA A 51 -3.32 3.35 -8.57
N GLN A 52 -3.71 4.61 -8.36
CA GLN A 52 -3.38 5.74 -9.19
C GLN A 52 -2.46 6.69 -8.44
N PHE A 53 -1.43 7.19 -9.11
CA PHE A 53 -0.47 8.13 -8.55
C PHE A 53 -0.67 9.52 -9.14
N TYR A 54 -0.34 10.54 -8.35
CA TYR A 54 -0.48 11.94 -8.73
C TYR A 54 0.71 12.74 -8.20
N VAL A 55 1.32 13.57 -9.06
CA VAL A 55 2.43 14.44 -8.68
C VAL A 55 1.96 15.89 -8.72
N ALA A 56 2.18 16.62 -7.62
CA ALA A 56 1.97 18.06 -7.57
C ALA A 56 2.91 18.69 -6.54
N SER A 57 3.45 19.87 -6.85
CA SER A 57 4.27 20.66 -5.92
C SER A 57 5.47 19.90 -5.32
N GLY A 58 6.04 18.93 -6.05
CA GLY A 58 7.14 18.09 -5.56
C GLY A 58 6.71 16.94 -4.64
N GLU A 59 5.41 16.72 -4.49
CA GLU A 59 4.82 15.65 -3.69
C GLU A 59 4.23 14.54 -4.57
N LEU A 60 4.31 13.28 -4.10
CA LEU A 60 3.65 12.13 -4.72
C LEU A 60 2.51 11.63 -3.83
N SER A 61 1.28 11.74 -4.33
CA SER A 61 0.08 11.18 -3.71
C SER A 61 -0.32 9.86 -4.37
N CYS A 62 -1.02 9.00 -3.63
CA CYS A 62 -1.52 7.72 -4.09
C CYS A 62 -3.00 7.55 -3.71
N GLN A 63 -3.83 7.18 -4.68
CA GLN A 63 -5.18 6.69 -4.45
C GLN A 63 -5.22 5.19 -4.73
N MET A 64 -5.69 4.38 -3.77
CA MET A 64 -5.86 2.94 -3.95
C MET A 64 -7.34 2.56 -3.84
N TYR A 65 -7.84 1.73 -4.77
CA TYR A 65 -9.18 1.15 -4.70
C TYR A 65 -9.13 -0.31 -4.24
N GLN A 66 -9.81 -0.61 -3.13
CA GLN A 66 -9.92 -1.95 -2.55
C GLN A 66 -11.36 -2.45 -2.69
N ARG A 67 -11.60 -3.53 -3.44
CA ARG A 67 -12.96 -4.08 -3.66
C ARG A 67 -13.58 -4.69 -2.40
N SER A 68 -12.76 -5.21 -1.50
CA SER A 68 -13.19 -5.99 -0.34
C SER A 68 -12.20 -5.76 0.80
N ALA A 69 -12.69 -5.23 1.90
CA ALA A 69 -11.89 -4.67 2.97
C ALA A 69 -12.37 -5.19 4.33
N ASP A 70 -11.61 -6.15 4.87
CA ASP A 70 -11.71 -6.55 6.27
C ASP A 70 -11.22 -5.40 7.15
N MET A 71 -12.14 -4.74 7.82
CA MET A 71 -11.83 -3.59 8.69
C MET A 71 -11.03 -3.98 9.94
N GLY A 72 -11.07 -5.26 10.35
CA GLY A 72 -10.37 -5.76 11.53
C GLY A 72 -8.90 -6.06 11.27
N LEU A 73 -8.62 -6.85 10.24
CA LEU A 73 -7.24 -7.26 9.91
C LEU A 73 -6.71 -6.56 8.66
N GLY A 74 -7.41 -6.66 7.53
CA GLY A 74 -6.90 -6.23 6.22
C GLY A 74 -6.57 -4.74 6.15
N VAL A 75 -7.54 -3.88 6.45
CA VAL A 75 -7.43 -2.43 6.25
C VAL A 75 -6.23 -1.79 6.97
N PRO A 76 -5.93 -2.09 8.26
CA PRO A 76 -4.71 -1.59 8.90
C PRO A 76 -3.43 -1.94 8.13
N PHE A 77 -3.30 -3.18 7.62
CA PHE A 77 -2.16 -3.57 6.80
C PHE A 77 -2.16 -2.89 5.44
N ASN A 78 -3.32 -2.75 4.79
CA ASN A 78 -3.42 -2.11 3.49
C ASN A 78 -3.04 -0.63 3.54
N ILE A 79 -3.43 0.08 4.60
CA ILE A 79 -3.03 1.49 4.82
C ILE A 79 -1.51 1.59 4.93
N ALA A 80 -0.90 0.81 5.82
CA ALA A 80 0.55 0.85 6.02
C ALA A 80 1.34 0.43 4.76
N SER A 81 0.85 -0.59 4.04
CA SER A 81 1.49 -1.13 2.84
C SER A 81 1.52 -0.11 1.69
N TYR A 82 0.38 0.52 1.37
CA TYR A 82 0.34 1.48 0.26
C TYR A 82 0.93 2.84 0.65
N ALA A 83 0.86 3.24 1.92
CA ALA A 83 1.63 4.39 2.40
C ALA A 83 3.13 4.15 2.24
N LEU A 84 3.63 2.96 2.60
CA LEU A 84 5.03 2.60 2.43
C LEU A 84 5.44 2.58 0.95
N LEU A 85 4.64 1.94 0.08
CA LEU A 85 4.88 1.95 -1.37
C LEU A 85 4.96 3.37 -1.93
N THR A 86 4.03 4.25 -1.52
CA THR A 86 4.04 5.66 -1.92
C THR A 86 5.31 6.36 -1.46
N CYS A 87 5.74 6.13 -0.21
CA CYS A 87 6.99 6.68 0.31
C CYS A 87 8.22 6.16 -0.45
N MET A 88 8.25 4.88 -0.80
CA MET A 88 9.36 4.27 -1.56
C MET A 88 9.44 4.84 -2.97
N ILE A 89 8.31 4.94 -3.69
CA ILE A 89 8.26 5.51 -5.04
C ILE A 89 8.64 7.00 -5.00
N ALA A 90 8.09 7.77 -4.05
CA ALA A 90 8.46 9.18 -3.87
C ALA A 90 9.98 9.31 -3.67
N HIS A 91 10.56 8.47 -2.80
CA HIS A 91 11.99 8.46 -2.51
C HIS A 91 12.87 8.25 -3.76
N VAL A 92 12.60 7.20 -4.54
CA VAL A 92 13.41 6.88 -5.74
C VAL A 92 13.15 7.84 -6.90
N CYS A 93 12.07 8.62 -6.83
CA CYS A 93 11.75 9.68 -7.78
C CYS A 93 12.20 11.08 -7.31
N GLY A 94 12.82 11.20 -6.13
CA GLY A 94 13.27 12.49 -5.60
C GLY A 94 12.13 13.43 -5.18
N LEU A 95 10.96 12.86 -4.86
CA LEU A 95 9.77 13.56 -4.38
C LEU A 95 9.58 13.33 -2.87
N VAL A 96 8.71 14.13 -2.26
CA VAL A 96 8.22 13.86 -0.90
C VAL A 96 6.89 13.12 -0.93
N PRO A 97 6.55 12.29 0.08
CA PRO A 97 5.23 11.66 0.15
C PRO A 97 4.14 12.73 0.38
N GLY A 98 3.07 12.67 -0.42
CA GLY A 98 1.86 13.46 -0.25
C GLY A 98 0.74 12.64 0.42
N ASP A 99 -0.48 12.77 -0.11
CA ASP A 99 -1.66 12.11 0.45
C ASP A 99 -1.77 10.63 0.03
N PHE A 100 -2.22 9.80 0.96
CA PHE A 100 -2.72 8.46 0.67
C PHE A 100 -4.25 8.43 0.82
N VAL A 101 -4.95 8.18 -0.30
CA VAL A 101 -6.41 8.12 -0.38
C VAL A 101 -6.85 6.67 -0.58
N HIS A 102 -7.50 6.10 0.43
CA HIS A 102 -7.98 4.73 0.38
C HIS A 102 -9.49 4.69 0.06
N VAL A 103 -9.83 4.22 -1.14
CA VAL A 103 -11.21 4.02 -1.59
C VAL A 103 -11.60 2.56 -1.37
N ILE A 104 -12.69 2.34 -0.65
CA ILE A 104 -13.16 0.99 -0.29
C ILE A 104 -14.51 0.71 -0.95
N GLY A 105 -14.62 -0.46 -1.59
CA GLY A 105 -15.88 -1.04 -2.06
C GLY A 105 -16.66 -1.67 -0.91
N ASP A 106 -16.58 -2.99 -0.77
CA ASP A 106 -17.19 -3.72 0.34
C ASP A 106 -16.34 -3.58 1.61
N ALA A 107 -16.74 -2.64 2.49
CA ALA A 107 -16.21 -2.51 3.84
C ALA A 107 -17.01 -3.39 4.80
N HIS A 108 -16.36 -4.36 5.43
CA HIS A 108 -17.03 -5.31 6.32
C HIS A 108 -16.25 -5.60 7.60
N VAL A 109 -17.00 -6.04 8.61
CA VAL A 109 -16.47 -6.53 9.89
C VAL A 109 -16.92 -7.97 10.07
N TYR A 110 -15.97 -8.89 10.29
CA TYR A 110 -16.32 -10.25 10.66
C TYR A 110 -16.97 -10.28 12.04
N LYS A 111 -17.99 -11.14 12.22
CA LYS A 111 -18.68 -11.30 13.51
C LYS A 111 -17.72 -11.61 14.66
N THR A 112 -16.67 -12.38 14.40
CA THR A 112 -15.61 -12.74 15.35
C THR A 112 -14.73 -11.55 15.77
N HIS A 113 -14.74 -10.44 15.02
CA HIS A 113 -13.96 -9.24 15.29
C HIS A 113 -14.76 -8.16 16.02
N MET A 114 -16.09 -8.30 16.14
CA MET A 114 -16.96 -7.29 16.75
C MET A 114 -16.51 -6.88 18.17
N SER A 115 -16.29 -7.86 19.05
CA SER A 115 -15.87 -7.57 20.44
C SER A 115 -14.44 -6.98 20.51
N PRO A 116 -13.42 -7.53 19.83
CA PRO A 116 -12.10 -6.92 19.74
C PRO A 116 -12.10 -5.46 19.22
N LEU A 117 -12.89 -5.19 18.17
CA LEU A 117 -13.00 -3.84 17.59
C LEU A 117 -13.72 -2.86 18.52
N GLN A 118 -14.76 -3.32 19.23
CA GLN A 118 -15.40 -2.50 20.26
C GLN A 118 -14.45 -2.14 21.41
N GLU A 119 -13.49 -3.01 21.75
CA GLU A 119 -12.41 -2.67 22.68
C GLU A 119 -11.47 -1.62 22.08
N GLN A 120 -11.08 -1.80 20.81
CA GLN A 120 -10.21 -0.84 20.10
C GLN A 120 -10.82 0.56 20.07
N LEU A 121 -12.12 0.68 19.80
CA LEU A 121 -12.84 1.97 19.73
C LEU A 121 -12.87 2.74 21.05
N LYS A 122 -12.59 2.09 22.19
CA LYS A 122 -12.48 2.76 23.51
C LYS A 122 -11.12 3.41 23.72
N LYS A 123 -10.13 3.10 22.87
CA LYS A 123 -8.74 3.57 23.00
C LYS A 123 -8.60 4.89 22.24
N LEU A 124 -8.22 5.97 22.93
CA LEU A 124 -7.95 7.25 22.28
C LEU A 124 -6.73 7.13 21.34
N PRO A 125 -6.79 7.64 20.09
CA PRO A 125 -5.64 7.66 19.20
C PRO A 125 -4.45 8.41 19.81
N ARG A 126 -3.24 7.91 19.56
CA ARG A 126 -1.96 8.57 19.88
C ARG A 126 -1.37 9.18 18.61
N PRO A 127 -0.40 10.10 18.70
CA PRO A 127 0.30 10.61 17.53
C PRO A 127 0.85 9.50 16.64
N PHE A 128 0.78 9.69 15.33
CA PHE A 128 1.34 8.74 14.38
C PHE A 128 2.88 8.68 14.49
N PRO A 129 3.49 7.52 14.17
CA PRO A 129 4.94 7.40 14.09
C PRO A 129 5.51 8.17 12.90
N ILE A 130 6.84 8.27 12.85
CA ILE A 130 7.58 8.83 11.71
C ILE A 130 8.36 7.71 11.04
N LEU A 131 8.12 7.50 9.74
CA LEU A 131 8.92 6.61 8.92
C LEU A 131 10.18 7.34 8.42
N LYS A 132 11.36 6.75 8.63
CA LYS A 132 12.61 7.15 7.97
C LYS A 132 13.05 6.07 6.98
N ILE A 133 13.54 6.52 5.84
CA ILE A 133 14.04 5.67 4.76
C ILE A 133 15.53 5.94 4.58
N ASN A 134 16.33 4.89 4.35
CA ASN A 134 17.75 5.00 4.04
C ASN A 134 17.97 5.90 2.81
N PRO A 135 18.65 7.05 2.94
CA PRO A 135 18.76 8.02 1.86
C PRO A 135 19.64 7.56 0.68
N GLN A 136 20.43 6.49 0.87
CA GLN A 136 21.32 5.95 -0.16
C GLN A 136 20.59 5.05 -1.17
N LYS A 137 19.36 4.63 -0.88
CA LYS A 137 18.58 3.79 -1.80
C LYS A 137 18.06 4.62 -2.96
N LYS A 138 18.29 4.16 -4.18
CA LYS A 138 17.89 4.86 -5.42
C LYS A 138 17.12 3.98 -6.39
N ASP A 139 17.04 2.70 -6.07
CA ASP A 139 16.40 1.67 -6.86
C ASP A 139 15.29 1.00 -6.04
N ILE A 140 14.11 0.85 -6.64
CA ILE A 140 12.91 0.36 -5.98
C ILE A 140 13.05 -1.11 -5.53
N ASP A 141 13.82 -1.91 -6.28
CA ASP A 141 14.03 -3.33 -6.00
C ASP A 141 15.15 -3.57 -4.96
N SER A 142 15.91 -2.52 -4.62
CA SER A 142 17.06 -2.63 -3.73
C SER A 142 16.72 -2.51 -2.24
N PHE A 143 15.49 -2.16 -1.90
CA PHE A 143 15.07 -1.97 -0.51
C PHE A 143 15.05 -3.27 0.28
N VAL A 144 15.54 -3.22 1.51
CA VAL A 144 15.42 -4.29 2.50
C VAL A 144 14.81 -3.76 3.80
N ALA A 145 14.34 -4.64 4.68
CA ALA A 145 13.69 -4.23 5.93
C ALA A 145 14.55 -3.29 6.80
N ALA A 146 15.87 -3.47 6.79
CA ALA A 146 16.82 -2.62 7.53
C ALA A 146 16.94 -1.18 6.98
N ASP A 147 16.41 -0.90 5.79
CA ASP A 147 16.40 0.45 5.21
C ASP A 147 15.27 1.34 5.77
N PHE A 148 14.41 0.78 6.61
CA PHE A 148 13.26 1.46 7.19
C PHE A 148 13.38 1.54 8.71
N GLU A 149 13.23 2.74 9.26
CA GLU A 149 13.17 2.97 10.69
C GLU A 149 11.84 3.64 11.05
N LEU A 150 11.09 3.02 11.96
CA LEU A 150 9.86 3.59 12.50
C LEU A 150 10.13 4.24 13.85
N LYS A 151 10.14 5.56 13.90
CA LYS A 151 10.35 6.34 15.14
C LYS A 151 9.04 6.70 15.82
N ASN A 152 9.08 6.80 17.14
CA ASN A 152 7.97 7.27 17.97
C ASN A 152 6.68 6.44 17.80
N TYR A 153 6.82 5.15 17.52
CA TYR A 153 5.67 4.24 17.45
C TYR A 153 5.30 3.76 18.85
N GLU A 154 4.29 4.41 19.44
CA GLU A 154 3.80 4.11 20.78
C GLU A 154 2.35 3.56 20.73
N PRO A 155 2.11 2.37 20.16
CA PRO A 155 0.76 1.83 20.04
C PRO A 155 0.16 1.44 21.40
N HIS A 156 -1.15 1.25 21.42
CA HIS A 156 -1.80 0.49 22.50
C HIS A 156 -1.41 -0.99 22.43
N GLN A 157 -1.72 -1.75 23.49
CA GLN A 157 -1.50 -3.19 23.50
C GLN A 157 -2.20 -3.89 22.33
N LYS A 158 -1.51 -4.89 21.77
CA LYS A 158 -2.00 -5.77 20.69
C LYS A 158 -3.40 -6.31 21.04
N ILE A 159 -4.29 -6.25 20.07
CA ILE A 159 -5.62 -6.88 20.12
C ILE A 159 -5.58 -8.08 19.17
N GLU A 160 -5.97 -9.26 19.66
CA GLU A 160 -5.95 -10.47 18.83
C GLU A 160 -7.27 -10.66 18.08
N MET A 161 -7.16 -10.87 16.78
CA MET A 161 -8.29 -11.18 15.89
C MET A 161 -7.90 -12.37 15.01
N LYS A 162 -8.80 -13.36 14.89
CA LYS A 162 -8.57 -14.55 14.07
C LYS A 162 -8.96 -14.26 12.63
N MET A 163 -8.09 -14.62 11.68
CA MET A 163 -8.41 -14.53 10.25
C MET A 163 -9.59 -15.45 9.92
N ALA A 164 -10.54 -14.96 9.14
CA ALA A 164 -11.56 -15.81 8.53
C ALA A 164 -10.92 -16.57 7.36
N VAL A 165 -11.11 -17.89 7.34
CA VAL A 165 -10.67 -18.77 6.24
C VAL A 165 -11.83 -18.95 5.28
#